data_AF-A0A952WCP8-F1
#
_entry.id   AF-A0A952WCP8-F1
#
_cell.length_a   1.000
_cell.length_b   1.000
_cell.length_c   1.000
_cell.angle_alpha   90.00
_cell.angle_beta   90.00
_cell.angle_gamma   90.00
#
_symmetry.space_group_name_H-M   'P 1'
#
loop_
_entity.id
_entity.type
_entity.pdbx_description
1 polymer ?
#
loop_
_entity_poly.entity_id
_entity_poly.type
_entity_poly.pdbx_seq_one_letter_code
_entity_poly.pdbx_strand_id
1 'polypeptide(L)'
;MIVERSNKGRAAPSPSIREVARELRDDRGESLYELSQRSRVLVVLLRHTGCTFCRQTLAELARARAQIESMGVEIVVVGMSEDAGALRDFGARFGPSGVRWIADPDRRLYAALGIRKGSFAQLFGPRVVVAGLKGLARGLGVGRPSGDPFQMPGTAMIHRGEVVWKHAHRDAAECPDYCELIAAAGST
;
A
#
# COMPACT_ATOMS: atom_id res chain seq x y z
N MET A 1 12.49 48.04 21.31
CA MET A 1 12.87 46.63 21.14
C MET A 1 11.74 45.94 20.39
N ILE A 2 11.98 45.62 19.12
CA ILE A 2 11.04 44.89 18.26
C ILE A 2 11.17 43.42 18.63
N VAL A 3 10.08 42.79 19.08
CA VAL A 3 10.07 41.37 19.41
C VAL A 3 9.78 40.60 18.13
N GLU A 4 10.81 39.98 17.56
CA GLU A 4 10.70 39.10 16.39
C GLU A 4 9.75 37.93 16.69
N ARG A 5 8.63 37.88 15.96
CA ARG A 5 7.75 36.72 15.94
C ARG A 5 8.46 35.62 15.15
N SER A 6 8.96 34.63 15.87
CA SER A 6 9.49 33.39 15.31
C SER A 6 8.43 32.70 14.45
N ASN A 7 8.61 32.78 13.12
CA ASN A 7 7.79 32.11 12.13
C ASN A 7 8.14 30.61 12.14
N LYS A 8 7.43 29.82 12.96
CA LYS A 8 7.48 28.35 12.91
C LYS A 8 7.10 27.92 11.49
N GLY A 9 8.08 27.40 10.76
CA GLY A 9 7.95 26.94 9.37
C GLY A 9 6.70 26.09 9.17
N ARG A 10 5.79 26.58 8.33
CA ARG A 10 4.64 25.84 7.85
C ARG A 10 5.19 24.67 7.02
N ALA A 11 5.01 23.44 7.48
CA ALA A 11 5.29 22.26 6.66
C ALA A 11 4.54 22.41 5.33
N ALA A 12 5.18 22.09 4.21
CA ALA A 12 4.55 22.11 2.90
C ALA A 12 3.24 21.29 2.98
N PRO A 13 2.14 21.76 2.36
CA PRO A 13 0.90 21.01 2.36
C PRO A 13 1.15 19.61 1.76
N SER A 14 0.63 18.58 2.41
CA SER A 14 0.66 17.22 1.88
C SER A 14 0.07 17.24 0.47
N PRO A 15 0.68 16.56 -0.52
CA PRO A 15 0.16 16.55 -1.87
C PRO A 15 -1.26 15.95 -1.86
N SER A 16 -2.18 16.51 -2.64
CA SER A 16 -3.54 15.99 -2.67
C SER A 16 -3.55 14.60 -3.31
N ILE A 17 -4.44 13.72 -2.85
CA ILE A 17 -4.55 12.36 -3.38
C ILE A 17 -4.85 12.38 -4.88
N ARG A 18 -5.67 13.34 -5.33
CA ARG A 18 -6.02 13.53 -6.73
C ARG A 18 -4.82 13.92 -7.60
N GLU A 19 -3.93 14.80 -7.11
CA GLU A 19 -2.70 15.14 -7.82
C GLU A 19 -1.77 13.93 -7.93
N VAL A 20 -1.51 13.26 -6.79
CA VAL A 20 -0.64 12.09 -6.77
C VAL A 20 -1.18 10.97 -7.68
N ALA A 21 -2.49 10.73 -7.66
CA ALA A 21 -3.11 9.70 -8.49
C ALA A 21 -2.99 9.97 -10.00
N ARG A 22 -2.90 11.25 -10.42
CA ARG A 22 -2.71 11.59 -11.85
C ARG A 22 -1.28 11.36 -12.32
N GLU A 23 -0.31 11.43 -11.41
CA GLU A 23 1.11 11.30 -11.73
C GLU A 23 1.61 9.86 -11.62
N LEU A 24 1.12 9.11 -10.63
CA LEU A 24 1.49 7.72 -10.44
C LEU A 24 0.88 6.83 -11.52
N ARG A 25 1.75 6.14 -12.26
CA ARG A 25 1.40 5.26 -13.37
C ARG A 25 1.68 3.80 -13.04
N ASP A 26 0.84 2.93 -13.57
CA ASP A 26 1.04 1.50 -13.51
C ASP A 26 2.14 1.04 -14.47
N ASP A 27 2.45 -0.26 -14.41
CA ASP A 27 3.41 -0.92 -15.27
C ASP A 27 2.99 -1.00 -16.76
N ARG A 28 1.84 -0.42 -17.11
CA ARG A 28 1.30 -0.29 -18.48
C ARG A 28 1.12 1.18 -18.89
N GLY A 29 1.54 2.13 -18.06
CA GLY A 29 1.48 3.57 -18.33
C GLY A 29 0.17 4.26 -17.99
N GLU A 30 -0.83 3.56 -17.46
CA GLU A 30 -2.14 4.12 -17.07
C GLU A 30 -2.04 4.72 -15.66
N SER A 31 -2.57 5.91 -15.44
CA SER A 31 -2.51 6.56 -14.13
C SER A 31 -3.52 5.96 -13.14
N LEU A 32 -3.20 6.02 -11.84
CA LEU A 32 -4.14 5.63 -10.78
C LEU A 32 -5.47 6.42 -10.87
N TYR A 33 -5.39 7.68 -11.32
CA TYR A 33 -6.56 8.52 -11.56
C TYR A 33 -7.45 7.93 -12.65
N GLU A 34 -6.90 7.59 -13.82
CA GLU A 34 -7.63 7.00 -14.95
C GLU A 34 -8.27 5.66 -14.56
N LEU A 35 -7.52 4.79 -13.87
CA LEU A 35 -8.05 3.54 -13.32
C LEU A 35 -9.27 3.80 -12.41
N SER A 36 -9.16 4.77 -11.50
CA SER A 36 -10.24 5.10 -10.57
C SER A 36 -11.47 5.73 -11.22
N GLN A 37 -11.36 6.28 -12.44
CA GLN A 37 -12.53 6.75 -13.19
C GLN A 37 -13.35 5.59 -13.77
N ARG A 38 -12.68 4.50 -14.14
CA ARG A 38 -13.30 3.33 -14.77
C ARG A 38 -13.98 2.42 -13.77
N SER A 39 -13.36 2.21 -12.60
CA SER A 39 -13.84 1.28 -11.59
C SER A 39 -13.51 1.76 -10.17
N ARG A 40 -13.98 1.02 -9.18
CA ARG A 40 -13.49 1.17 -7.80
C ARG A 40 -12.10 0.51 -7.74
N VAL A 41 -11.11 1.19 -7.18
CA VAL A 41 -9.73 0.71 -7.14
C VAL A 41 -9.32 0.39 -5.71
N LEU A 42 -9.03 -0.87 -5.42
CA LEU A 42 -8.37 -1.30 -4.20
C LEU A 42 -6.86 -1.06 -4.32
N VAL A 43 -6.38 -0.05 -3.63
CA VAL A 43 -4.95 0.26 -3.50
C VAL A 43 -4.38 -0.50 -2.31
N VAL A 44 -3.41 -1.37 -2.57
CA VAL A 44 -2.66 -2.09 -1.52
C VAL A 44 -1.22 -1.60 -1.48
N LEU A 45 -0.87 -0.85 -0.43
CA LEU A 45 0.44 -0.26 -0.21
C LEU A 45 1.34 -1.28 0.52
N LEU A 46 2.36 -1.78 -0.16
CA LEU A 46 3.37 -2.66 0.42
C LEU A 46 4.39 -1.87 1.24
N ARG A 47 4.98 -2.52 2.24
CA ARG A 47 6.01 -1.90 3.11
C ARG A 47 7.42 -1.93 2.51
N HIS A 48 7.85 -3.01 1.87
CA HIS A 48 9.09 -3.05 1.08
C HIS A 48 9.20 -4.41 0.37
N THR A 49 9.98 -4.46 -0.72
CA THR A 49 10.35 -5.75 -1.31
C THR A 49 11.26 -6.51 -0.32
N GLY A 50 11.12 -7.82 -0.20
CA GLY A 50 11.86 -8.63 0.78
C GLY A 50 11.20 -8.78 2.17
N CYS A 51 10.11 -8.07 2.46
CA CYS A 51 9.33 -8.30 3.68
C CYS A 51 8.54 -9.62 3.59
N THR A 52 8.63 -10.47 4.62
CA THR A 52 7.83 -11.72 4.69
C THR A 52 6.33 -11.42 4.69
N PHE A 53 5.91 -10.33 5.36
CA PHE A 53 4.51 -9.92 5.42
C PHE A 53 4.00 -9.39 4.08
N CYS A 54 4.82 -8.68 3.30
CA CYS A 54 4.42 -8.30 1.94
C CYS A 54 4.22 -9.53 1.04
N ARG A 55 5.06 -10.57 1.18
CA ARG A 55 4.86 -11.84 0.45
C ARG A 55 3.57 -12.53 0.88
N GLN A 56 3.25 -12.50 2.19
CA GLN A 56 1.97 -13.00 2.70
C GLN A 56 0.78 -12.21 2.12
N THR A 57 0.81 -10.88 2.19
CA THR A 57 -0.22 -10.00 1.61
C THR A 57 -0.45 -10.31 0.14
N LEU A 58 0.62 -10.45 -0.65
CA LEU A 58 0.52 -10.81 -2.06
C LEU A 58 -0.12 -12.17 -2.27
N ALA A 59 0.22 -13.17 -1.44
CA ALA A 59 -0.39 -14.49 -1.52
C ALA A 59 -1.89 -14.46 -1.16
N GLU A 60 -2.30 -13.67 -0.17
CA GLU A 60 -3.72 -13.51 0.15
C GLU A 60 -4.47 -12.78 -0.97
N LEU A 61 -3.89 -11.72 -1.55
CA LEU A 61 -4.46 -11.05 -2.71
C LEU A 61 -4.62 -12.02 -3.90
N ALA A 62 -3.66 -12.91 -4.12
CA ALA A 62 -3.75 -13.93 -5.16
C ALA A 62 -4.96 -14.86 -4.97
N ARG A 63 -5.24 -15.27 -3.73
CA ARG A 63 -6.40 -16.12 -3.40
C ARG A 63 -7.72 -15.36 -3.52
N ALA A 64 -7.77 -14.10 -3.06
CA ALA A 64 -8.98 -13.31 -3.02
C ALA A 64 -9.31 -12.61 -4.36
N ARG A 65 -8.36 -12.56 -5.31
CA ARG A 65 -8.46 -11.78 -6.55
C ARG A 65 -9.80 -11.94 -7.27
N ALA A 66 -10.20 -13.17 -7.60
CA ALA A 66 -11.39 -13.43 -8.38
C ALA A 66 -12.66 -12.91 -7.68
N GLN A 67 -12.72 -13.05 -6.35
CA GLN A 67 -13.83 -12.55 -5.55
C GLN A 67 -13.84 -11.02 -5.52
N ILE A 68 -12.68 -10.39 -5.29
CA ILE A 68 -12.55 -8.91 -5.32
C ILE A 68 -12.97 -8.36 -6.69
N GLU A 69 -12.49 -8.95 -7.79
CA GLU A 69 -12.83 -8.53 -9.15
C GLU A 69 -14.32 -8.73 -9.46
N SER A 70 -14.95 -9.80 -8.95
CA SER A 70 -16.41 -10.02 -9.08
C SER A 70 -17.26 -8.95 -8.39
N MET A 71 -16.69 -8.22 -7.43
CA MET A 71 -17.32 -7.06 -6.77
C MET A 71 -17.15 -5.75 -7.58
N GLY A 72 -16.60 -5.82 -8.80
CA GLY A 72 -16.35 -4.65 -9.66
C GLY A 72 -15.16 -3.80 -9.19
N VAL A 73 -14.23 -4.39 -8.46
CA VAL A 73 -13.06 -3.71 -7.88
C VAL A 73 -11.78 -4.13 -8.61
N GLU A 74 -11.02 -3.15 -9.10
CA GLU A 74 -9.70 -3.37 -9.69
C GLU A 74 -8.60 -3.29 -8.60
N ILE A 75 -7.67 -4.24 -8.61
CA ILE A 75 -6.57 -4.30 -7.63
C ILE A 75 -5.34 -3.59 -8.20
N VAL A 76 -4.82 -2.63 -7.42
CA VAL A 76 -3.57 -1.92 -7.68
C VAL A 76 -2.63 -2.13 -6.50
N VAL A 77 -1.48 -2.74 -6.76
CA VAL A 77 -0.43 -2.91 -5.76
C VAL A 77 0.58 -1.79 -5.91
N VAL A 78 0.89 -1.12 -4.80
CA VAL A 78 1.82 0.01 -4.76
C VAL A 78 3.00 -0.35 -3.87
N GLY A 79 4.21 -0.02 -4.30
CA GLY A 79 5.43 -0.27 -3.53
C GLY A 79 6.48 0.80 -3.79
N MET A 80 7.51 0.82 -2.96
CA MET A 80 8.60 1.81 -3.04
C MET A 80 9.80 1.33 -3.87
N SER A 81 9.58 0.43 -4.83
CA SER A 81 10.61 0.08 -5.81
C SER A 81 10.94 1.28 -6.70
N GLU A 82 12.10 1.25 -7.35
CA GLU A 82 12.51 2.30 -8.30
C GLU A 82 11.54 2.41 -9.49
N ASP A 83 11.06 1.26 -9.98
CA ASP A 83 10.08 1.18 -11.05
C ASP A 83 9.04 0.07 -10.82
N ALA A 84 7.93 0.18 -11.57
CA ALA A 84 6.79 -0.74 -11.45
C ALA A 84 7.11 -2.15 -11.97
N GLY A 85 8.04 -2.29 -12.91
CA GLY A 85 8.53 -3.57 -13.42
C GLY A 85 9.27 -4.36 -12.35
N ALA A 86 10.23 -3.74 -11.65
CA ALA A 86 10.93 -4.36 -10.53
C ALA A 86 9.98 -4.80 -9.40
N LEU A 87 8.94 -3.99 -9.13
CA LEU A 87 7.90 -4.36 -8.17
C LEU A 87 7.05 -5.54 -8.65
N ARG A 88 6.65 -5.54 -9.93
CA ARG A 88 5.91 -6.65 -10.56
C ARG A 88 6.72 -7.94 -10.55
N ASP A 89 8.02 -7.89 -10.80
CA ASP A 89 8.87 -9.08 -10.81
C ASP A 89 8.98 -9.70 -9.41
N PHE A 90 9.04 -8.87 -8.36
CA PHE A 90 8.87 -9.32 -6.97
C PHE A 90 7.49 -9.97 -6.76
N GLY A 91 6.45 -9.35 -7.33
CA GLY A 91 5.08 -9.83 -7.32
C GLY A 91 4.86 -11.17 -8.03
N ALA A 92 5.52 -11.40 -9.16
CA ALA A 92 5.30 -12.57 -10.02
C ALA A 92 5.53 -13.91 -9.29
N ARG A 93 6.35 -13.90 -8.23
CA ARG A 93 6.64 -15.09 -7.44
C ARG A 93 5.60 -15.41 -6.36
N PHE A 94 4.85 -14.41 -5.87
CA PHE A 94 4.01 -14.56 -4.67
C PHE A 94 2.60 -13.99 -4.81
N GLY A 95 2.36 -13.13 -5.80
CA GLY A 95 1.19 -12.28 -5.92
C GLY A 95 0.24 -12.67 -7.06
N PRO A 96 -0.91 -11.98 -7.12
CA PRO A 96 -1.88 -12.19 -8.19
C PRO A 96 -1.28 -11.86 -9.55
N SER A 97 -1.54 -12.70 -10.55
CA SER A 97 -1.29 -12.37 -11.95
C SER A 97 -2.31 -11.33 -12.42
N GLY A 98 -1.96 -10.54 -13.45
CA GLY A 98 -2.92 -9.67 -14.16
C GLY A 98 -3.32 -8.37 -13.46
N VAL A 99 -2.94 -8.16 -12.19
CA VAL A 99 -3.19 -6.90 -11.47
C VAL A 99 -2.25 -5.78 -11.94
N ARG A 100 -2.50 -4.56 -11.47
CA ARG A 100 -1.68 -3.38 -11.78
C ARG A 100 -0.63 -3.15 -10.70
N TRP A 101 0.55 -2.70 -11.11
CA TRP A 101 1.66 -2.40 -10.20
C TRP A 101 2.10 -0.95 -10.37
N ILE A 102 2.22 -0.22 -9.27
CA ILE A 102 2.69 1.18 -9.26
C ILE A 102 3.92 1.30 -8.35
N ALA A 103 4.95 1.97 -8.85
CA ALA A 103 6.09 2.39 -8.04
C ALA A 103 5.87 3.80 -7.49
N ASP A 104 6.06 3.95 -6.17
CA ASP A 104 6.03 5.22 -5.44
C ASP A 104 7.25 5.32 -4.51
N PRO A 105 8.47 5.46 -5.07
CA PRO A 105 9.72 5.47 -4.29
C PRO A 105 9.77 6.63 -3.28
N ASP A 106 9.13 7.75 -3.61
CA ASP A 106 9.04 8.95 -2.77
C ASP A 106 7.92 8.89 -1.72
N ARG A 107 7.13 7.80 -1.71
CA ARG A 107 6.01 7.58 -0.78
C ARG A 107 4.94 8.67 -0.83
N ARG A 108 4.72 9.28 -1.99
CA ARG A 108 3.78 10.40 -2.15
C ARG A 108 2.35 9.96 -1.90
N LEU A 109 1.96 8.76 -2.34
CA LEU A 109 0.63 8.21 -2.11
C LEU A 109 0.44 7.78 -0.66
N TYR A 110 1.48 7.21 -0.04
CA TYR A 110 1.47 6.89 1.40
C TYR A 110 1.23 8.17 2.22
N ALA A 111 1.96 9.25 1.91
CA ALA A 111 1.82 10.54 2.58
C ALA A 111 0.42 11.14 2.36
N ALA A 112 -0.08 11.12 1.11
CA ALA A 112 -1.40 11.64 0.76
C ALA A 112 -2.55 10.88 1.46
N LEU A 113 -2.40 9.56 1.63
CA LEU A 113 -3.35 8.71 2.38
C LEU A 113 -3.18 8.81 3.91
N GLY A 114 -2.09 9.43 4.38
CA GLY A 114 -1.74 9.54 5.79
C GLY A 114 -1.21 8.24 6.40
N ILE A 115 -0.69 7.32 5.58
CA ILE A 115 -0.02 6.09 6.03
C ILE A 115 1.40 6.45 6.45
N ARG A 116 1.63 6.51 7.76
CA ARG A 116 2.90 6.98 8.35
C ARG A 116 3.89 5.83 8.56
N LYS A 117 5.11 6.20 8.93
CA LYS A 117 6.09 5.22 9.44
C LYS A 117 5.61 4.61 10.76
N GLY A 118 5.94 3.35 10.97
CA GLY A 118 5.56 2.59 12.15
C GLY A 118 6.46 2.90 13.33
N SER A 119 5.90 2.82 14.52
CA SER A 119 6.69 2.79 15.76
C SER A 119 7.44 1.46 15.89
N PHE A 120 8.44 1.42 16.77
CA PHE A 120 9.20 0.19 17.05
C PHE A 120 8.29 -0.98 17.43
N ALA A 121 7.27 -0.75 18.27
CA ALA A 121 6.32 -1.78 18.66
C ALA A 121 5.47 -2.32 17.49
N GLN A 122 5.14 -1.48 16.51
CA GLN A 122 4.38 -1.89 15.32
C GLN A 122 5.23 -2.67 14.31
N LEU A 123 6.55 -2.53 14.36
CA LEU A 123 7.47 -3.16 13.41
C LEU A 123 8.20 -4.38 13.98
N PHE A 124 8.42 -4.40 15.30
CA PHE A 124 9.23 -5.40 15.99
C PHE A 124 8.59 -5.87 17.30
N GLY A 125 7.31 -5.58 17.53
CA GLY A 125 6.58 -6.04 18.70
C GLY A 125 6.44 -7.57 18.74
N PRO A 126 6.10 -8.16 19.90
CA PRO A 126 6.04 -9.62 20.07
C PRO A 126 5.15 -10.33 19.04
N ARG A 127 3.99 -9.72 18.71
CA ARG A 127 3.08 -10.24 17.67
C ARG A 127 3.75 -10.32 16.30
N VAL A 128 4.51 -9.28 15.94
CA VAL A 128 5.22 -9.19 14.65
C VAL A 128 6.35 -10.22 14.60
N VAL A 129 7.10 -10.39 15.68
CA VAL A 129 8.17 -11.41 15.77
C VAL A 129 7.58 -12.81 15.59
N VAL A 130 6.52 -13.15 16.33
CA VAL A 130 5.85 -14.45 16.23
C VAL A 130 5.29 -14.68 14.82
N ALA A 131 4.65 -13.67 14.23
CA ALA A 131 4.14 -13.76 12.86
C ALA A 131 5.27 -13.91 11.84
N GLY A 132 6.40 -13.21 12.03
CA GLY A 132 7.57 -13.31 11.16
C GLY A 132 8.18 -14.70 11.18
N LEU A 133 8.31 -15.32 12.35
CA LEU A 133 8.76 -16.71 12.49
C LEU A 133 7.82 -17.69 11.78
N LYS A 134 6.50 -17.50 11.92
CA LYS A 134 5.50 -18.30 11.18
C LYS A 134 5.62 -18.13 9.67
N GLY A 135 5.84 -16.90 9.18
CA GLY A 135 6.05 -16.62 7.77
C GLY A 135 7.29 -17.31 7.22
N LEU A 136 8.39 -17.30 7.98
CA LEU A 136 9.62 -18.01 7.62
C LEU A 136 9.40 -19.53 7.54
N ALA A 137 8.72 -20.11 8.51
CA ALA A 137 8.37 -21.54 8.52
C ALA A 137 7.47 -21.94 7.33
N ARG A 138 6.66 -21.01 6.80
CA ARG A 138 5.84 -21.21 5.59
C ARG A 138 6.62 -21.03 4.28
N GLY A 139 7.95 -20.88 4.35
CA GLY A 139 8.79 -20.69 3.17
C GLY A 139 8.65 -19.30 2.53
N LEU A 140 7.96 -18.35 3.18
CA LEU A 140 7.85 -16.98 2.67
C LEU A 140 9.20 -16.28 2.73
N GLY A 141 10.12 -16.67 3.61
CA GLY A 141 11.50 -16.17 3.65
C GLY A 141 11.63 -14.69 4.05
N VAL A 142 12.88 -14.23 4.16
CA VAL A 142 13.24 -12.82 4.38
C VAL A 142 14.22 -12.41 3.28
N GLY A 143 14.00 -11.25 2.67
CA GLY A 143 14.87 -10.68 1.65
C GLY A 143 15.42 -9.31 2.05
N ARG A 144 16.32 -8.76 1.23
CA ARG A 144 16.81 -7.40 1.43
C ARG A 144 15.68 -6.40 1.21
N PRO A 145 15.45 -5.45 2.14
CA PRO A 145 14.48 -4.39 1.96
C PRO A 145 14.91 -3.47 0.81
N SER A 146 13.98 -3.15 -0.10
CA SER A 146 14.08 -1.98 -0.98
C SER A 146 13.00 -0.96 -0.60
N GLY A 147 13.39 0.32 -0.51
CA GLY A 147 12.58 1.39 0.06
C GLY A 147 12.78 1.56 1.57
N ASP A 148 11.94 2.38 2.21
CA ASP A 148 12.05 2.70 3.63
C ASP A 148 11.50 1.55 4.49
N PRO A 149 12.34 0.82 5.26
CA PRO A 149 11.86 -0.26 6.09
C PRO A 149 10.94 0.23 7.20
N PHE A 150 10.91 1.50 7.58
CA PHE A 150 10.00 1.95 8.65
C PHE A 150 8.61 2.29 8.16
N GLN A 151 8.36 2.35 6.84
CA GLN A 151 7.06 2.70 6.28
C GLN A 151 6.01 1.63 6.63
N MET A 152 4.82 2.02 7.11
CA MET A 152 3.73 1.05 7.34
C MET A 152 3.04 0.67 6.03
N PRO A 153 2.52 -0.57 5.92
CA PRO A 153 1.59 -0.92 4.87
C PRO A 153 0.22 -0.27 5.12
N GLY A 154 -0.61 -0.26 4.09
CA GLY A 154 -1.95 0.31 4.15
C GLY A 154 -2.81 -0.19 3.01
N THR A 155 -4.12 -0.07 3.18
CA THR A 155 -5.08 -0.38 2.12
C THR A 155 -6.05 0.78 1.97
N ALA A 156 -6.42 1.15 0.76
CA ALA A 156 -7.42 2.19 0.52
C ALA A 156 -8.26 1.85 -0.70
N MET A 157 -9.46 2.44 -0.76
CA MET A 157 -10.30 2.41 -1.93
C MET A 157 -10.37 3.79 -2.54
N ILE A 158 -10.06 3.87 -3.83
CA ILE A 158 -10.13 5.11 -4.61
C ILE A 158 -11.18 4.92 -5.69
N HIS A 159 -12.08 5.90 -5.82
CA HIS A 159 -13.04 5.95 -6.90
C HIS A 159 -13.23 7.40 -7.34
N ARG A 160 -13.21 7.64 -8.66
CA ARG A 160 -13.32 8.97 -9.27
C ARG A 160 -12.30 9.98 -8.75
N GLY A 161 -11.10 9.51 -8.43
CA GLY A 161 -10.00 10.32 -7.89
C GLY A 161 -10.16 10.72 -6.41
N GLU A 162 -11.15 10.17 -5.70
CA GLU A 162 -11.41 10.42 -4.29
C GLU A 162 -11.20 9.15 -3.46
N VAL A 163 -10.80 9.30 -2.20
CA VAL A 163 -10.70 8.19 -1.26
C VAL A 163 -12.09 7.89 -0.70
N VAL A 164 -12.61 6.71 -1.03
CA VAL A 164 -13.88 6.22 -0.48
C VAL A 164 -13.67 5.75 0.96
N TRP A 165 -12.60 5.00 1.20
CA TRP A 165 -12.21 4.55 2.53
C TRP A 165 -10.72 4.21 2.58
N LYS A 166 -10.19 4.10 3.80
CA LYS A 166 -8.82 3.65 4.05
C LYS A 166 -8.71 2.83 5.32
N HIS A 167 -7.77 1.90 5.32
CA HIS A 167 -7.39 1.04 6.42
C HIS A 167 -5.89 1.19 6.67
N ALA A 168 -5.54 1.83 7.78
CA ALA A 168 -4.17 1.89 8.25
C ALA A 168 -3.90 0.66 9.11
N HIS A 169 -2.91 -0.15 8.73
CA HIS A 169 -2.61 -1.38 9.44
C HIS A 169 -2.09 -1.06 10.85
N ARG A 170 -2.53 -1.83 11.83
CA ARG A 170 -2.15 -1.78 13.24
C ARG A 170 -0.66 -2.04 13.41
N ASP A 171 -0.14 -3.07 12.76
CA ASP A 171 1.26 -3.50 12.82
C ASP A 171 1.71 -4.09 11.48
N ALA A 172 3.02 -4.34 11.33
CA ALA A 172 3.60 -4.81 10.08
C ALA A 172 3.13 -6.22 9.66
N ALA A 173 2.56 -6.99 10.58
CA ALA A 173 2.11 -8.36 10.35
C ALA A 173 0.60 -8.46 10.08
N GLU A 174 -0.15 -7.36 10.17
CA GLU A 174 -1.58 -7.36 9.87
C GLU A 174 -1.82 -7.65 8.39
N CYS A 175 -2.67 -8.66 8.14
CA CYS A 175 -3.18 -9.00 6.82
C CYS A 175 -4.71 -9.08 6.93
N PRO A 176 -5.44 -8.02 6.56
CA PRO A 176 -6.88 -8.00 6.69
C PRO A 176 -7.57 -8.87 5.63
N ASP A 177 -8.82 -9.27 5.88
CA ASP A 177 -9.67 -9.85 4.85
C ASP A 177 -10.13 -8.73 3.90
N TYR A 178 -9.62 -8.76 2.67
CA TYR A 178 -9.89 -7.74 1.67
C TYR A 178 -11.36 -7.75 1.22
N CYS A 179 -12.00 -8.92 1.14
CA CYS A 179 -13.38 -9.05 0.72
C CYS A 179 -14.32 -8.46 1.79
N GLU A 180 -14.08 -8.77 3.06
CA GLU A 180 -14.83 -8.17 4.18
C GLU A 180 -14.64 -6.66 4.25
N LEU A 181 -13.39 -6.18 4.10
CA LEU A 181 -13.10 -4.74 4.07
C LEU A 181 -13.87 -4.01 2.96
N ILE A 182 -13.89 -4.59 1.74
CA ILE A 182 -14.60 -3.98 0.61
C ILE A 182 -16.12 -4.00 0.87
N ALA A 183 -16.67 -5.11 1.37
CA ALA A 183 -18.10 -5.26 1.64
C ALA A 183 -18.58 -4.28 2.71
N ALA A 184 -17.84 -4.16 3.82
CA ALA A 184 -18.14 -3.21 4.90
C ALA A 184 -18.19 -1.77 4.37
N ALA A 185 -17.27 -1.41 3.47
CA ALA A 185 -17.19 -0.07 2.93
C ALA A 185 -18.09 0.20 1.70
N GLY A 186 -18.83 -0.80 1.22
CA GLY A 186 -19.88 -0.63 0.22
C GLY A 186 -21.27 -0.39 0.84
N SER A 187 -21.40 -0.53 2.16
CA SER A 187 -22.67 -0.42 2.89
C SER A 187 -22.93 0.98 3.47
N THR A 188 -22.14 1.98 3.07
CA THR A 188 -22.22 3.39 3.52
C THR A 188 -22.43 4.29 2.31
#